data_AF-A0A944NTP0-F1
#
_entry.id   AF-A0A944NTP0-F1
#
_cell.length_a   1.000
_cell.length_b   1.000
_cell.length_c   1.000
_cell.angle_alpha   90.00
_cell.angle_beta   90.00
_cell.angle_gamma   90.00
#
_symmetry.space_group_name_H-M   'P 1'
#
loop_
_entity.id
_entity.type
_entity.pdbx_description
1 polymer ?
#
loop_
_entity_poly.entity_id
_entity_poly.type
_entity_poly.pdbx_seq_one_letter_code
_entity_poly.pdbx_strand_id
1 'polypeptide(L)'
;SLALLDGVIEYDDPDALEAEIRTYASETLEPLMHAVDPNTGIDIECYNDMPGLELDVDEEVVTFVKALAGRNDHAKVAFGTEAGLFHTRVGIPTVVCGPGDIAVAHKPNEYISLDQIARAETFMGRLADEVSGK
;
A
#
# COMPACT_ATOMS: atom_id res chain seq x y z
N SER A 1 17.35 -0.72 -3.68
CA SER A 1 17.31 -0.86 -2.21
C SER A 1 16.32 -1.98 -1.85
N LEU A 2 16.35 -2.61 -0.67
CA LEU A 2 15.10 -3.24 -0.17
C LEU A 2 14.26 -2.12 0.44
N ALA A 3 13.14 -1.76 -0.16
CA ALA A 3 12.24 -0.83 0.50
C ALA A 3 11.65 -1.55 1.73
N LEU A 4 11.77 -0.94 2.91
CA LEU A 4 10.97 -1.30 4.07
C LEU A 4 9.86 -0.27 4.12
N LEU A 5 8.67 -0.71 3.76
CA LEU A 5 7.47 0.10 3.79
C LEU A 5 6.71 -0.29 5.05
N ASP A 6 6.83 0.56 6.06
CA ASP A 6 6.15 0.45 7.35
C ASP A 6 4.76 1.10 7.32
N GLY A 7 4.38 1.72 6.19
CA GLY A 7 3.01 2.18 6.05
C GLY A 7 2.59 2.76 4.71
N VAL A 8 1.27 2.79 4.54
CA VAL A 8 0.53 3.57 3.55
C VAL A 8 -0.17 4.68 4.32
N ILE A 9 0.03 5.93 3.90
CA ILE A 9 -0.50 7.15 4.53
C ILE A 9 -1.99 6.96 4.92
N GLU A 10 -2.25 6.80 6.22
CA GLU A 10 -3.59 6.70 6.81
C GLU A 10 -3.94 8.07 7.41
N TYR A 11 -4.49 8.97 6.59
CA TYR A 11 -4.95 10.28 7.09
C TYR A 11 -6.39 10.60 6.72
N ASP A 12 -6.90 10.00 5.64
CA ASP A 12 -8.24 10.31 5.14
C ASP A 12 -9.19 9.14 5.41
N ASP A 13 -10.39 9.47 5.86
CA ASP A 13 -11.50 8.54 5.99
C ASP A 13 -12.07 8.27 4.58
N PRO A 14 -11.87 7.06 4.01
CA PRO A 14 -12.31 6.77 2.64
C PRO A 14 -13.84 6.83 2.50
N ASP A 15 -14.59 6.50 3.57
CA ASP A 15 -16.05 6.57 3.55
C ASP A 15 -16.52 8.03 3.50
N ALA A 16 -15.83 8.92 4.24
CA ALA A 16 -16.12 10.35 4.20
C ALA A 16 -15.81 10.97 2.83
N LEU A 17 -14.69 10.59 2.20
CA LEU A 17 -14.32 11.05 0.86
C LEU A 17 -15.30 10.53 -0.20
N GLU A 18 -15.69 9.26 -0.12
CA GLU A 18 -16.70 8.71 -1.03
C GLU A 18 -18.04 9.42 -0.87
N ALA A 19 -18.46 9.70 0.37
CA ALA A 19 -19.67 10.46 0.65
C ALA A 19 -19.63 11.86 0.01
N GLU A 20 -18.50 12.57 0.12
CA GLU A 20 -18.31 13.88 -0.54
C GLU A 20 -18.47 13.78 -2.06
N ILE A 21 -17.87 12.76 -2.70
CA ILE A 21 -17.99 12.52 -4.14
C ILE A 21 -19.44 12.26 -4.53
N ARG A 22 -20.16 11.41 -3.78
CA ARG A 22 -21.56 11.08 -4.04
C ARG A 22 -22.47 12.29 -3.87
N THR A 23 -22.23 13.12 -2.85
CA THR A 23 -22.94 14.38 -2.65
C THR A 23 -22.71 15.33 -3.81
N TYR A 24 -21.47 15.52 -4.24
CA TYR A 24 -21.17 16.38 -5.39
C TYR A 24 -21.82 15.88 -6.69
N ALA A 25 -21.78 14.57 -6.94
CA ALA A 25 -22.42 13.96 -8.10
C ALA A 25 -23.94 14.23 -8.13
N SER A 26 -24.64 13.93 -7.05
CA SER A 26 -26.10 14.03 -6.97
C SER A 26 -26.63 15.47 -6.82
N GLU A 27 -25.95 16.32 -6.03
CA GLU A 27 -26.44 17.67 -5.74
C GLU A 27 -25.94 18.72 -6.74
N THR A 28 -24.83 18.47 -7.43
CA THR A 28 -24.25 19.44 -8.38
C THR A 28 -24.29 18.94 -9.81
N LEU A 29 -23.75 17.74 -10.10
CA LEU A 29 -23.58 17.29 -11.48
C LEU A 29 -24.90 16.82 -12.12
N GLU A 30 -25.69 15.98 -11.44
CA GLU A 30 -26.94 15.48 -11.99
C GLU A 30 -27.94 16.59 -12.37
N PRO A 31 -28.17 17.65 -11.55
CA PRO A 31 -29.01 18.77 -11.96
C PRO A 31 -28.52 19.49 -13.22
N LEU A 32 -27.19 19.64 -13.38
CA LEU A 32 -26.59 20.25 -14.57
C LEU A 32 -26.76 19.34 -15.80
N MET A 33 -26.64 18.02 -15.62
CA MET A 33 -26.84 17.04 -16.69
C MET A 33 -28.31 17.00 -17.14
N HIS A 34 -29.26 16.99 -16.20
CA HIS A 34 -30.70 16.99 -16.49
C HIS A 34 -31.19 18.27 -17.17
N ALA A 35 -30.52 19.40 -16.96
CA ALA A 35 -30.78 20.62 -17.71
C ALA A 35 -30.46 20.49 -19.22
N VAL A 36 -29.61 19.53 -19.60
CA VAL A 36 -29.26 19.21 -21.00
C VAL A 36 -30.11 18.05 -21.52
N ASP A 37 -30.19 16.93 -20.78
CA ASP A 37 -31.04 15.77 -21.10
C ASP A 37 -31.58 15.13 -19.81
N PRO A 38 -32.91 15.09 -19.60
CA PRO A 38 -33.49 14.54 -18.37
C PRO A 38 -33.28 13.02 -18.18
N ASN A 39 -32.78 12.29 -19.18
CA ASN A 39 -32.58 10.83 -19.08
C ASN A 39 -31.18 10.41 -18.63
N THR A 40 -30.30 11.36 -18.31
CA THR A 40 -28.94 11.08 -17.84
C THR A 40 -28.89 10.83 -16.33
N GLY A 41 -27.80 10.25 -15.83
CA GLY A 41 -27.55 10.07 -14.39
C GLY A 41 -26.14 9.56 -14.13
N ILE A 42 -25.77 9.46 -12.84
CA ILE A 42 -24.47 8.94 -12.42
C ILE A 42 -24.68 7.74 -11.49
N ASP A 43 -24.00 6.63 -11.80
CA ASP A 43 -23.91 5.48 -10.90
C ASP A 43 -22.47 5.33 -10.41
N ILE A 44 -22.32 5.06 -9.10
CA ILE A 44 -21.00 4.96 -8.45
C ILE A 44 -20.97 3.65 -7.67
N GLU A 45 -20.09 2.75 -8.10
CA GLU A 45 -19.82 1.45 -7.47
C GLU A 45 -18.37 1.43 -6.95
N CYS A 46 -18.21 1.08 -5.66
CA CYS A 46 -16.89 0.85 -5.10
C CYS A 46 -16.44 -0.58 -5.39
N TYR A 47 -15.39 -0.74 -6.21
CA TYR A 47 -14.87 -2.04 -6.61
C TYR A 47 -13.80 -2.60 -5.68
N ASN A 48 -13.03 -1.73 -5.03
CA ASN A 48 -11.94 -2.14 -4.16
C ASN A 48 -11.63 -1.04 -3.14
N ASP A 49 -11.55 -1.43 -1.87
CA ASP A 49 -11.11 -0.59 -0.77
C ASP A 49 -9.86 -1.20 -0.12
N MET A 50 -8.75 -0.47 -0.16
CA MET A 50 -7.48 -0.91 0.42
C MET A 50 -7.12 0.01 1.59
N PRO A 51 -7.27 -0.45 2.84
CA PRO A 51 -6.99 0.37 3.99
C PRO A 51 -5.48 0.67 4.05
N GLY A 52 -5.17 1.75 4.76
CA GLY A 52 -3.78 2.09 5.09
C GLY A 52 -3.09 0.96 5.86
N LEU A 53 -1.77 1.04 5.91
CA LEU A 53 -0.96 0.24 6.81
C LEU A 53 -0.25 1.22 7.73
N GLU A 54 -0.40 1.03 9.04
CA GLU A 54 0.30 1.82 10.05
C GLU A 54 0.75 0.85 11.14
N LEU A 55 2.07 0.73 11.33
CA LEU A 55 2.67 -0.07 12.41
C LEU A 55 3.64 0.79 13.20
N ASP A 56 3.74 0.54 14.51
CA ASP A 56 4.77 1.18 15.33
C ASP A 56 6.17 0.75 14.86
N VAL A 57 7.12 1.68 14.82
CA VAL A 57 8.50 1.41 14.40
C VAL A 57 9.22 0.39 15.27
N ASP A 58 8.73 0.21 16.51
CA ASP A 58 9.23 -0.70 17.52
C ASP A 58 8.41 -2.01 17.61
N GLU A 59 7.41 -2.22 16.75
CA GLU A 59 6.71 -3.51 16.67
C GLU A 59 7.69 -4.66 16.37
N GLU A 60 7.38 -5.85 16.91
CA GLU A 60 8.21 -7.05 16.76
C GLU A 60 8.42 -7.40 15.28
N VAL A 61 7.37 -7.38 14.46
CA VAL A 61 7.49 -7.69 13.02
C VAL A 61 8.35 -6.65 12.28
N VAL A 62 8.28 -5.38 12.66
CA VAL A 62 9.06 -4.29 12.04
C VAL A 62 10.54 -4.45 12.39
N THR A 63 10.85 -4.65 13.68
CA THR A 63 12.23 -4.83 14.16
C THR A 63 12.86 -6.12 13.64
N PHE A 64 12.08 -7.20 13.55
CA PHE A 64 12.46 -8.47 12.94
C PHE A 64 12.89 -8.29 11.48
N VAL A 65 12.04 -7.65 10.66
CA VAL A 65 12.35 -7.47 9.24
C VAL A 65 13.53 -6.51 9.04
N LYS A 66 13.68 -5.45 9.86
CA LYS A 66 14.87 -4.57 9.85
C LYS A 66 16.16 -5.36 10.08
N ALA A 67 16.18 -6.26 11.05
CA ALA A 67 17.33 -7.11 11.35
C ALA A 67 17.70 -7.99 10.13
N LEU A 68 16.71 -8.66 9.52
CA LEU A 68 16.93 -9.48 8.33
C LEU A 68 17.44 -8.67 7.14
N ALA A 69 16.89 -7.46 6.93
CA ALA A 69 17.29 -6.53 5.87
C ALA A 69 18.68 -5.90 6.08
N GLY A 70 19.27 -6.06 7.27
CA GLY A 70 20.58 -5.52 7.65
C GLY A 70 20.63 -4.00 7.66
N ARG A 71 19.50 -3.34 7.96
CA ARG A 71 19.38 -1.88 7.99
C ARG A 71 18.24 -1.44 8.90
N ASN A 72 18.28 -0.17 9.33
CA ASN A 72 17.31 0.38 10.28
C ASN A 72 16.41 1.47 9.70
N ASP A 73 16.66 1.90 8.46
CA ASP A 73 15.81 2.84 7.73
C ASP A 73 14.54 2.17 7.22
N HIS A 74 13.45 2.91 7.23
CA HIS A 74 12.15 2.56 6.63
C HIS A 74 11.52 3.84 6.09
N ALA A 75 10.53 3.68 5.23
CA ALA A 75 9.81 4.80 4.65
C ALA A 75 8.33 4.45 4.48
N LYS A 76 7.46 5.42 4.77
CA LYS A 76 6.06 5.37 4.36
C LYS A 76 5.95 5.76 2.89
N VAL A 77 5.06 5.10 2.17
CA VAL A 77 4.77 5.45 0.76
C VAL A 77 3.28 5.66 0.55
N ALA A 78 2.94 6.52 -0.41
CA ALA A 78 1.56 6.82 -0.78
C ALA A 78 1.06 5.89 -1.90
N PHE A 79 1.26 4.57 -1.76
CA PHE A 79 0.74 3.57 -2.70
C PHE A 79 0.10 2.43 -1.93
N GLY A 80 -1.06 1.95 -2.40
CA GLY A 80 -1.77 0.85 -1.77
C GLY A 80 -1.04 -0.49 -1.91
N THR A 81 -1.09 -1.30 -0.86
CA THR A 81 -0.65 -2.71 -0.84
C THR A 81 -1.65 -3.53 -0.05
N GLU A 82 -1.70 -4.83 -0.27
CA GLU A 82 -2.58 -5.75 0.45
C GLU A 82 -2.22 -5.89 1.94
N ALA A 83 -1.07 -5.36 2.37
CA ALA A 83 -0.64 -5.41 3.75
C ALA A 83 -1.59 -4.69 4.71
N GLY A 84 -2.21 -3.59 4.27
CA GLY A 84 -3.26 -2.92 5.04
C GLY A 84 -4.44 -3.84 5.31
N LEU A 85 -4.84 -4.67 4.34
CA LEU A 85 -5.94 -5.65 4.51
C LEU A 85 -5.56 -6.73 5.52
N PHE A 86 -4.35 -7.30 5.39
CA PHE A 86 -3.88 -8.33 6.32
C PHE A 86 -3.75 -7.80 7.75
N HIS A 87 -3.27 -6.57 7.91
CA HIS A 87 -3.15 -5.96 9.22
C HIS A 87 -4.51 -5.57 9.82
N THR A 88 -5.29 -4.74 9.13
CA THR A 88 -6.50 -4.13 9.70
C THR A 88 -7.71 -5.06 9.72
N ARG A 89 -7.90 -5.88 8.67
CA ARG A 89 -9.09 -6.75 8.55
C ARG A 89 -8.85 -8.17 9.04
N VAL A 90 -7.65 -8.70 8.84
CA VAL A 90 -7.30 -10.08 9.26
C VAL A 90 -6.60 -10.11 10.62
N GLY A 91 -6.02 -8.99 11.07
CA GLY A 91 -5.32 -8.91 12.36
C GLY A 91 -3.92 -9.53 12.35
N ILE A 92 -3.27 -9.61 11.19
CA ILE A 92 -1.92 -10.17 11.03
C ILE A 92 -0.92 -9.01 10.88
N PRO A 93 0.00 -8.80 11.84
CA PRO A 93 1.08 -7.82 11.68
C PRO A 93 1.85 -8.07 10.38
N THR A 94 1.91 -7.06 9.51
CA THR A 94 2.39 -7.23 8.14
C THR A 94 3.33 -6.10 7.74
N VAL A 95 4.53 -6.44 7.30
CA VAL A 95 5.51 -5.48 6.76
C VAL A 95 5.70 -5.74 5.28
N VAL A 96 5.67 -4.67 4.48
CA VAL A 96 6.02 -4.77 3.07
C VAL A 96 7.52 -4.57 2.92
N CYS A 97 8.20 -5.59 2.42
CA CYS A 97 9.63 -5.53 2.15
C CYS A 97 9.96 -6.20 0.82
N GLY A 98 10.89 -5.60 0.06
CA GLY A 98 11.28 -6.16 -1.22
C GLY A 98 12.32 -5.33 -1.95
N PRO A 99 13.10 -5.96 -2.85
CA PRO A 99 14.07 -5.24 -3.66
C PRO A 99 13.35 -4.35 -4.70
N GLY A 100 13.97 -3.25 -5.06
CA GLY A 100 13.47 -2.39 -6.13
C GLY A 100 13.85 -0.95 -5.93
N ASP A 101 13.32 -0.10 -6.81
CA ASP A 101 13.31 1.34 -6.66
C ASP A 101 11.95 1.86 -7.12
N ILE A 102 11.24 2.51 -6.19
CA ILE A 102 9.91 3.04 -6.45
C ILE A 102 9.94 4.16 -7.51
N ALA A 103 11.09 4.81 -7.71
CA ALA A 103 11.25 5.85 -8.72
C ALA A 103 11.08 5.34 -10.16
N VAL A 104 11.26 4.04 -10.40
CA VAL A 104 11.13 3.43 -11.74
C VAL A 104 9.92 2.49 -11.88
N ALA A 105 9.17 2.25 -10.80
CA ALA A 105 7.97 1.42 -10.83
C ALA A 105 6.86 2.07 -11.68
N HIS A 106 6.19 1.28 -12.53
CA HIS A 106 5.12 1.74 -13.43
C HIS A 106 5.58 2.86 -14.40
N LYS A 107 6.88 2.88 -14.74
CA LYS A 107 7.46 3.80 -15.73
C LYS A 107 7.99 3.03 -16.94
N PRO A 108 8.12 3.67 -18.12
CA PRO A 108 8.82 3.06 -19.24
C PRO A 108 10.24 2.62 -18.84
N ASN A 109 10.67 1.47 -19.35
CA ASN A 109 11.95 0.84 -19.00
C ASN A 109 12.09 0.51 -17.50
N GLU A 110 10.99 0.14 -16.84
CA GLU A 110 11.02 -0.45 -15.50
C GLU A 110 12.04 -1.60 -15.45
N TYR A 111 12.88 -1.61 -14.42
CA TYR A 111 13.91 -2.62 -14.25
C TYR A 111 14.21 -2.89 -12.77
N ILE A 112 14.85 -4.03 -12.55
CA ILE A 112 15.52 -4.38 -11.30
C ILE A 112 16.93 -4.86 -11.62
N SER A 113 17.93 -4.40 -10.87
CA SER A 113 19.31 -4.84 -11.07
C SER A 113 19.55 -6.23 -10.50
N LEU A 114 20.53 -6.95 -11.05
CA LEU A 114 20.96 -8.24 -10.50
C LEU A 114 21.48 -8.13 -9.06
N ASP A 115 22.09 -7.00 -8.70
CA ASP A 115 22.50 -6.72 -7.31
C ASP A 115 21.30 -6.65 -6.36
N GLN A 116 20.22 -5.98 -6.77
CA GLN A 116 18.97 -5.94 -6.00
C GLN A 116 18.37 -7.34 -5.80
N ILE A 117 18.41 -8.19 -6.83
CA ILE A 117 17.96 -9.59 -6.73
C ILE A 117 18.85 -10.38 -5.75
N ALA A 118 20.18 -10.32 -5.89
CA ALA A 118 21.10 -11.03 -5.00
C ALA A 118 20.93 -10.63 -3.52
N ARG A 119 20.62 -9.35 -3.26
CA ARG A 119 20.28 -8.85 -1.92
C ARG A 119 18.96 -9.41 -1.40
N ALA A 120 17.96 -9.58 -2.26
CA ALA A 120 16.70 -10.21 -1.89
C ALA A 120 16.88 -11.70 -1.60
N GLU A 121 17.68 -12.41 -2.38
CA GLU A 121 18.04 -13.81 -2.09
C GLU A 121 18.74 -13.94 -0.74
N THR A 122 19.67 -13.03 -0.42
CA THR A 122 20.34 -12.99 0.89
C THR A 122 19.33 -12.76 2.03
N PHE A 123 18.39 -11.84 1.84
CA PHE A 123 17.31 -11.59 2.80
C PHE A 123 16.45 -12.84 3.01
N MET A 124 16.01 -13.47 1.93
CA MET A 124 15.18 -14.68 1.99
C MET A 124 15.91 -15.85 2.65
N GLY A 125 17.23 -15.96 2.44
CA GLY A 125 18.06 -16.95 3.12
C GLY A 125 18.06 -16.75 4.64
N ARG A 126 18.31 -15.52 5.10
CA ARG A 126 18.25 -15.18 6.54
C ARG A 126 16.87 -15.44 7.13
N LEU A 127 15.81 -15.06 6.41
CA LEU A 127 14.44 -15.32 6.84
C LEU A 127 14.18 -16.83 6.99
N ALA A 128 14.61 -17.62 6.02
CA ALA A 128 14.45 -19.08 6.04
C ALA A 128 15.20 -19.73 7.21
N ASP A 129 16.43 -19.28 7.49
CA ASP A 129 17.22 -19.77 8.64
C ASP A 129 16.48 -19.48 9.96
N GLU A 130 16.04 -18.24 10.15
CA GLU A 130 15.36 -17.77 11.36
C GLU A 130 14.03 -18.51 11.60
N VAL A 131 13.18 -18.64 10.58
CA VAL A 131 11.87 -19.32 10.75
C VAL A 131 11.96 -20.84 10.79
N SER A 132 13.09 -21.42 10.35
CA SER A 132 13.33 -22.87 10.44
C SER A 132 14.09 -23.28 11.71
N GLY A 133 14.50 -22.31 12.54
CA GLY A 133 15.24 -22.55 13.78
C GLY A 133 16.64 -23.13 13.56
N LYS A 134 17.28 -22.77 12.44
CA LYS A 134 18.65 -23.20 12.11
C LYS A 134 19.69 -22.18 12.54
#